data_AF-A0A9D1HSJ3-F1
#
_entry.id   AF-A0A9D1HSJ3-F1
#
_cell.length_a   1.000
_cell.length_b   1.000
_cell.length_c   1.000
_cell.angle_alpha   90.00
_cell.angle_beta   90.00
_cell.angle_gamma   90.00
#
_symmetry.space_group_name_H-M   'P 1'
#
loop_
_entity.id
_entity.type
_entity.pdbx_description
1 polymer ?
#
loop_
_entity_poly.entity_id
_entity_poly.type
_entity_poly.pdbx_seq_one_letter_code
_entity_poly.pdbx_strand_id
1 'polypeptide(L)'
;MEPKPYACELPYPEIEPVENIADSKLLMPNYGGPSGELTAVTTYCFQFYITERNKELKDALEGIARTEMHHHELLGEAIFKLGGYPVMGGRTYWSGSFVNYTLDPKKFLRQNITAEETAILNYERTVLALHTESVKTLLERIILDEELHIKIFKELLAGL
;
A
#
# COMPACT_ATOMS: atom_id res chain seq x y z
N MET A 1 10.24 -14.10 11.05
CA MET A 1 10.42 -13.83 9.61
C MET A 1 11.65 -12.96 9.49
N GLU A 2 12.57 -13.24 8.57
CA GLU A 2 13.68 -12.32 8.29
C GLU A 2 13.10 -10.94 7.86
N PRO A 3 13.72 -9.81 8.23
CA PRO A 3 13.27 -8.51 7.77
C PRO A 3 13.29 -8.49 6.24
N LYS A 4 12.15 -8.19 5.62
CA LYS A 4 12.14 -7.89 4.19
C LYS A 4 12.83 -6.52 4.02
N PRO A 5 13.79 -6.34 3.10
CA PRO A 5 14.47 -5.06 2.91
C PRO A 5 13.56 -3.92 2.40
N TYR A 6 12.27 -4.21 2.19
CA TYR A 6 11.24 -3.33 1.65
C TYR A 6 10.10 -3.09 2.64
N ALA A 7 10.35 -3.31 3.93
CA ALA A 7 9.46 -2.94 5.02
C ALA A 7 10.30 -2.60 6.25
N CYS A 8 9.83 -1.69 7.08
CA CYS A 8 10.43 -1.40 8.37
C CYS A 8 10.45 -2.67 9.26
N GLU A 9 11.44 -2.78 10.14
CA GLU A 9 11.63 -3.97 10.97
C GLU A 9 10.62 -4.08 12.12
N LEU A 10 9.89 -3.00 12.41
CA LEU A 10 8.89 -2.98 13.46
C LEU A 10 7.73 -3.93 13.13
N PRO A 11 7.22 -4.69 14.11
CA PRO A 11 6.08 -5.58 13.87
C PRO A 11 4.79 -4.79 13.59
N TYR A 12 3.88 -5.39 12.83
CA TYR A 12 2.51 -4.88 12.71
C TYR A 12 1.73 -5.16 14.01
N PRO A 13 0.92 -4.21 14.50
CA PRO A 13 0.11 -4.41 15.69
C PRO A 13 -1.04 -5.39 15.43
N GLU A 14 -1.52 -6.05 16.48
CA GLU A 14 -2.75 -6.82 16.41
C GLU A 14 -3.97 -5.89 16.43
N ILE A 15 -4.96 -6.19 15.58
CA ILE A 15 -6.24 -5.50 15.59
C ILE A 15 -7.16 -6.13 16.64
N GLU A 16 -7.61 -5.31 17.59
CA GLU A 16 -8.59 -5.70 18.59
C GLU A 16 -9.93 -6.02 17.93
N PRO A 17 -10.60 -7.13 18.29
CA PRO A 17 -11.90 -7.48 17.75
C PRO A 17 -12.99 -6.62 18.41
N VAL A 18 -13.19 -5.42 17.87
CA VAL A 18 -14.27 -4.51 18.26
C VAL A 18 -15.10 -4.19 17.03
N GLU A 19 -16.41 -4.45 17.09
CA GLU A 19 -17.30 -4.11 15.98
C GLU A 19 -17.41 -2.58 15.86
N ASN A 20 -17.00 -2.05 14.72
CA ASN A 20 -17.12 -0.64 14.37
C ASN A 20 -17.23 -0.49 12.84
N ILE A 21 -18.44 -0.69 12.33
CA ILE A 21 -18.75 -0.64 10.89
C ILE A 21 -18.47 0.74 10.27
N ALA A 22 -18.48 1.81 11.07
CA ALA A 22 -18.14 3.14 10.58
C ALA A 22 -16.66 3.22 10.22
N ASP A 23 -15.79 2.79 11.14
CA ASP A 23 -14.34 2.75 10.93
C ASP A 23 -13.97 1.76 9.82
N SER A 24 -14.66 0.62 9.72
CA SER A 24 -14.41 -0.35 8.64
C SER A 24 -14.60 0.28 7.25
N LYS A 25 -15.56 1.20 7.10
CA LYS A 25 -15.82 1.90 5.83
C LYS A 25 -14.75 2.95 5.51
N LEU A 26 -14.12 3.53 6.53
CA LEU A 26 -13.02 4.49 6.35
C LEU A 26 -11.77 3.83 5.78
N LEU A 27 -11.57 2.52 6.00
CA LEU A 27 -10.45 1.75 5.46
C LEU A 27 -10.61 1.36 3.99
N MET A 28 -11.84 1.27 3.48
CA MET A 28 -12.13 0.77 2.12
C MET A 28 -11.35 1.49 1.00
N PRO A 29 -11.21 2.83 1.01
CA PRO A 29 -10.40 3.53 0.00
C PRO A 29 -8.92 3.15 0.01
N ASN A 30 -8.33 2.92 1.19
CA ASN A 30 -6.94 2.50 1.33
C ASN A 30 -6.76 1.02 0.96
N TYR A 31 -7.76 0.18 1.25
CA TYR A 31 -7.75 -1.24 0.91
C TYR A 31 -7.83 -1.49 -0.61
N GLY A 32 -8.91 -1.05 -1.24
CA GLY A 32 -9.26 -1.43 -2.61
C GLY A 32 -9.54 -0.25 -3.55
N GLY A 33 -9.19 0.98 -3.14
CA GLY A 33 -9.42 2.17 -3.94
C GLY A 33 -8.38 2.40 -5.07
N PRO A 34 -8.60 3.43 -5.91
CA PRO A 34 -7.68 3.81 -6.99
C PRO A 34 -6.29 4.24 -6.52
N SER A 35 -6.16 4.62 -5.25
CA SER A 35 -4.90 4.99 -4.60
C SER A 35 -4.68 4.16 -3.33
N GLY A 36 -5.19 2.94 -3.34
CA GLY A 36 -5.06 1.98 -2.24
C GLY A 36 -4.21 0.77 -2.63
N GLU A 37 -4.02 -0.13 -1.67
CA GLU A 37 -3.08 -1.24 -1.71
C GLU A 37 -3.27 -2.17 -2.90
N LEU A 38 -4.51 -2.50 -3.25
CA LEU A 38 -4.77 -3.34 -4.43
C LEU A 38 -4.24 -2.70 -5.72
N THR A 39 -4.29 -1.38 -5.85
CA THR A 39 -3.75 -0.66 -7.01
C THR A 39 -2.22 -0.62 -6.97
N ALA A 40 -1.62 -0.45 -5.79
CA ALA A 40 -0.17 -0.47 -5.62
C ALA A 40 0.42 -1.86 -5.98
N VAL A 41 -0.11 -2.93 -5.37
CA VAL A 41 0.26 -4.33 -5.67
C VAL A 41 0.25 -4.60 -7.18
N THR A 42 -0.87 -4.30 -7.83
CA THR A 42 -1.06 -4.63 -9.25
C THR A 42 -0.21 -3.76 -10.17
N THR A 43 0.04 -2.50 -9.78
CA THR A 43 0.96 -1.59 -10.49
C THR A 43 2.40 -2.10 -10.40
N TYR A 44 2.87 -2.46 -9.21
CA TYR A 44 4.25 -2.89 -9.01
C TYR A 44 4.50 -4.27 -9.60
N CYS A 45 3.53 -5.19 -9.56
CA CYS A 45 3.58 -6.44 -10.31
C CYS A 45 3.71 -6.21 -11.82
N PHE A 46 2.89 -5.32 -12.40
CA PHE A 46 2.99 -4.99 -13.83
C PHE A 46 4.38 -4.45 -14.19
N GLN A 47 4.87 -3.47 -13.42
CA GLN A 47 6.17 -2.85 -13.64
C GLN A 47 7.32 -3.85 -13.46
N PHE A 48 7.22 -4.75 -12.49
CA PHE A 48 8.15 -5.86 -12.31
C PHE A 48 8.21 -6.77 -13.56
N TYR A 49 7.06 -7.13 -14.13
CA TYR A 49 7.00 -7.99 -15.32
C TYR A 49 7.67 -7.35 -16.54
N ILE A 50 7.49 -6.03 -16.74
CA ILE A 50 8.07 -5.32 -17.89
C ILE A 50 9.54 -4.88 -17.65
N THR A 51 10.07 -5.04 -16.45
CA THR A 51 11.46 -4.70 -16.12
C THR A 51 12.36 -5.91 -16.32
N GLU A 52 13.20 -5.90 -17.35
CA GLU A 52 14.09 -7.04 -17.68
C GLU A 52 15.57 -6.80 -17.37
N ARG A 53 16.10 -5.62 -17.73
CA ARG A 53 17.57 -5.38 -17.76
C ARG A 53 18.14 -4.81 -16.47
N ASN A 54 17.33 -4.14 -15.67
CA ASN A 54 17.76 -3.55 -14.41
C ASN A 54 17.30 -4.48 -13.27
N LYS A 55 18.23 -5.34 -12.80
CA LYS A 55 17.94 -6.31 -11.74
C LYS A 55 17.57 -5.62 -10.42
N GLU A 56 18.27 -4.55 -10.05
CA GLU A 56 18.03 -3.83 -8.80
C GLU A 56 16.61 -3.23 -8.76
N LEU A 57 16.20 -2.54 -9.84
CA LEU A 57 14.84 -2.03 -9.98
C LEU A 57 13.81 -3.16 -9.96
N LYS A 58 14.11 -4.28 -10.62
CA LYS A 58 13.21 -5.43 -10.67
C LYS A 58 13.00 -6.05 -9.28
N ASP A 59 14.09 -6.32 -8.56
CA ASP A 59 14.05 -6.88 -7.21
C ASP A 59 13.28 -5.93 -6.27
N ALA A 60 13.48 -4.61 -6.40
CA ALA A 60 12.77 -3.62 -5.60
C ALA A 60 11.26 -3.59 -5.88
N LEU A 61 10.84 -3.63 -7.15
CA LEU A 61 9.42 -3.66 -7.52
C LEU A 61 8.74 -4.94 -7.00
N GLU A 62 9.37 -6.11 -7.11
CA GLU A 62 8.86 -7.36 -6.54
C GLU A 62 8.76 -7.28 -5.02
N GLY A 63 9.81 -6.77 -4.38
CA GLY A 63 9.91 -6.62 -2.95
C GLY A 63 8.81 -5.75 -2.36
N ILE A 64 8.63 -4.55 -2.91
CA ILE A 64 7.60 -3.59 -2.51
C ILE A 64 6.21 -4.17 -2.79
N ALA A 65 5.97 -4.78 -3.97
CA ALA A 65 4.68 -5.43 -4.26
C ALA A 65 4.29 -6.51 -3.22
N ARG A 66 5.28 -7.22 -2.64
CA ARG A 66 5.06 -8.19 -1.57
C ARG A 66 4.84 -7.55 -0.20
N THR A 67 5.27 -6.30 0.01
CA THR A 67 4.92 -5.50 1.20
C THR A 67 3.49 -4.99 1.06
N GLU A 68 3.11 -4.41 -0.09
CA GLU A 68 1.74 -3.92 -0.33
C GLU A 68 0.69 -5.03 -0.29
N MET A 69 1.06 -6.24 -0.73
CA MET A 69 0.14 -7.38 -0.63
C MET A 69 -0.13 -7.77 0.83
N HIS A 70 0.85 -7.53 1.71
CA HIS A 70 0.67 -7.72 3.14
C HIS A 70 -0.12 -6.55 3.77
N HIS A 71 0.10 -5.31 3.35
CA HIS A 71 -0.76 -4.18 3.74
C HIS A 71 -2.22 -4.42 3.35
N HIS A 72 -2.46 -4.89 2.13
CA HIS A 72 -3.78 -5.27 1.64
C HIS A 72 -4.42 -6.37 2.50
N GLU A 73 -3.66 -7.41 2.88
CA GLU A 73 -4.11 -8.45 3.80
C GLU A 73 -4.49 -7.88 5.17
N LEU A 74 -3.60 -7.09 5.78
CA LEU A 74 -3.82 -6.45 7.08
C LEU A 74 -5.07 -5.57 7.10
N LEU A 75 -5.26 -4.75 6.07
CA LEU A 75 -6.46 -3.92 5.92
C LEU A 75 -7.72 -4.75 5.71
N GLY A 76 -7.64 -5.82 4.90
CA GLY A 76 -8.76 -6.72 4.67
C GLY A 76 -9.21 -7.42 5.96
N GLU A 77 -8.26 -7.90 6.77
CA GLU A 77 -8.54 -8.46 8.09
C GLU A 77 -9.11 -7.42 9.06
N ALA A 78 -8.56 -6.21 9.08
CA ALA A 78 -9.05 -5.12 9.92
C ALA A 78 -10.51 -4.79 9.55
N ILE A 79 -10.81 -4.62 8.27
CA ILE A 79 -12.18 -4.37 7.77
C ILE A 79 -13.14 -5.44 8.27
N PHE A 80 -12.75 -6.72 8.17
CA PHE A 80 -13.59 -7.84 8.60
C PHE A 80 -13.78 -7.88 10.13
N LYS A 81 -12.71 -7.69 10.91
CA LYS A 81 -12.75 -7.65 12.38
C LYS A 81 -13.63 -6.52 12.92
N LEU A 82 -13.71 -5.40 12.20
CA LEU A 82 -14.59 -4.27 12.52
C LEU A 82 -16.05 -4.49 12.11
N GLY A 83 -16.41 -5.65 11.54
CA GLY A 83 -17.77 -5.98 11.10
C GLY A 83 -18.10 -5.57 9.66
N GLY A 84 -17.10 -5.13 8.89
CA GLY A 84 -17.23 -4.83 7.47
C GLY A 84 -16.98 -6.04 6.57
N TYR A 85 -17.16 -5.85 5.26
CA TYR A 85 -16.78 -6.83 4.24
C TYR A 85 -15.77 -6.18 3.28
N PRO A 86 -14.57 -6.75 3.13
CA PRO A 86 -13.52 -6.21 2.27
C PRO A 86 -13.83 -6.55 0.80
N VAL A 87 -14.84 -5.87 0.25
CA VAL A 87 -15.14 -5.91 -1.17
C VAL A 87 -13.97 -5.27 -1.93
N MET A 88 -13.46 -5.93 -2.96
CA MET A 88 -12.35 -5.44 -3.80
C MET A 88 -12.71 -4.12 -4.50
N GLY A 89 -12.53 -3.01 -3.79
CA GLY A 89 -13.01 -1.69 -4.16
C GLY A 89 -12.97 -0.70 -3.00
N GLY A 90 -13.39 0.52 -3.30
CA GLY A 90 -13.60 1.58 -2.31
C GLY A 90 -15.02 2.12 -2.43
N ARG A 91 -15.15 3.29 -3.07
CA ARG A 91 -16.45 3.85 -3.46
C ARG A 91 -17.08 3.13 -4.66
N THR A 92 -16.23 2.55 -5.51
CA THR A 92 -16.61 1.72 -6.66
C THR A 92 -15.82 0.42 -6.59
N TYR A 93 -16.28 -0.61 -7.31
CA TYR A 93 -15.45 -1.79 -7.52
C TYR A 93 -14.10 -1.40 -8.11
N TRP A 94 -13.07 -2.11 -7.68
CA TRP A 94 -11.76 -1.97 -8.25
C TRP A 94 -11.77 -2.42 -9.71
N SER A 95 -11.00 -1.73 -10.55
CA SER A 95 -10.87 -2.03 -11.97
C SER A 95 -9.40 -1.96 -12.36
N GLY A 96 -8.99 -2.84 -13.26
CA GLY A 96 -7.64 -2.84 -13.83
C GLY A 96 -7.25 -1.54 -14.54
N SER A 97 -8.21 -0.62 -14.75
CA SER A 97 -7.95 0.75 -15.23
C SER A 97 -7.24 1.65 -14.23
N PHE A 98 -7.18 1.28 -12.94
CA PHE A 98 -6.45 2.06 -11.92
C PHE A 98 -4.93 1.80 -11.95
N VAL A 99 -4.51 0.71 -12.58
CA VAL A 99 -3.11 0.32 -12.70
C VAL A 99 -2.35 1.33 -13.57
N ASN A 100 -1.15 1.74 -13.14
CA ASN A 100 -0.27 2.58 -13.95
C ASN A 100 0.53 1.74 -14.96
N TYR A 101 0.08 1.73 -16.22
CA TYR A 101 0.74 1.01 -17.32
C TYR A 101 1.88 1.78 -18.02
N THR A 102 2.47 2.78 -17.37
CA THR A 102 3.59 3.53 -17.94
C THR A 102 4.82 2.63 -18.12
N LEU A 103 5.41 2.65 -19.33
CA LEU A 103 6.54 1.78 -19.68
C LEU A 103 7.93 2.39 -19.40
N ASP A 104 8.04 3.72 -19.40
CA ASP A 104 9.33 4.40 -19.19
C ASP A 104 9.71 4.35 -17.69
N PRO A 105 10.87 3.76 -17.32
CA PRO A 105 11.27 3.60 -15.92
C PRO A 105 11.40 4.89 -15.14
N LYS A 106 11.97 5.93 -15.75
CA LYS A 106 12.13 7.23 -15.07
C LYS A 106 10.77 7.86 -14.79
N LYS A 107 9.83 7.75 -15.73
CA LYS A 107 8.48 8.30 -15.60
C LYS A 107 7.66 7.51 -14.58
N PHE A 108 7.66 6.18 -14.63
CA PHE A 108 6.85 5.41 -13.67
C PHE A 108 7.41 5.51 -12.26
N LEU A 109 8.73 5.58 -12.06
CA LEU A 109 9.29 5.79 -10.70
C LEU A 109 8.86 7.11 -10.08
N ARG A 110 8.82 8.20 -10.88
CA ARG A 110 8.26 9.48 -10.41
C ARG A 110 6.79 9.35 -10.03
N GLN A 111 6.02 8.59 -10.80
CA GLN A 111 4.60 8.35 -10.51
C GLN A 111 4.41 7.47 -9.27
N ASN A 112 5.26 6.47 -9.05
CA ASN A 112 5.24 5.64 -7.85
C ASN A 112 5.54 6.47 -6.62
N ILE A 113 6.55 7.36 -6.65
CA ILE A 113 6.83 8.29 -5.54
C ILE A 113 5.59 9.12 -5.21
N THR A 114 4.92 9.69 -6.21
CA THR A 114 3.68 10.45 -6.00
C THR A 114 2.53 9.57 -5.51
N ALA A 115 2.47 8.30 -5.92
CA ALA A 115 1.47 7.35 -5.45
C ALA A 115 1.65 7.07 -3.96
N GLU A 116 2.87 6.82 -3.48
CA GLU A 116 3.13 6.60 -2.05
C GLU A 116 2.92 7.87 -1.22
N GLU A 117 3.34 9.04 -1.72
CA GLU A 117 3.02 10.32 -1.08
C GLU A 117 1.50 10.51 -0.94
N THR A 118 0.73 10.06 -1.94
CA THR A 118 -0.74 10.09 -1.89
C THR A 118 -1.31 9.05 -0.92
N ALA A 119 -0.72 7.86 -0.85
CA ALA A 119 -1.11 6.80 0.08
C ALA A 119 -0.92 7.28 1.54
N ILE A 120 0.24 7.85 1.87
CA ILE A 120 0.52 8.45 3.19
C ILE A 120 -0.53 9.50 3.55
N LEU A 121 -0.80 10.45 2.66
CA LEU A 121 -1.81 11.48 2.90
C LEU A 121 -3.21 10.90 3.12
N ASN A 122 -3.56 9.81 2.45
CA ASN A 122 -4.84 9.13 2.65
C ASN A 122 -4.87 8.38 3.99
N TYR A 123 -3.76 7.74 4.38
CA TYR A 123 -3.62 7.10 5.68
C TYR A 123 -3.72 8.12 6.82
N GLU A 124 -2.99 9.22 6.77
CA GLU A 124 -3.06 10.29 7.77
C GLU A 124 -4.48 10.84 7.93
N ARG A 125 -5.17 11.11 6.82
CA ARG A 125 -6.59 11.53 6.84
C ARG A 125 -7.50 10.48 7.47
N THR A 126 -7.23 9.21 7.21
CA THR A 126 -8.00 8.09 7.76
C THR A 126 -7.76 7.99 9.26
N VAL A 127 -6.51 8.07 9.72
CA VAL A 127 -6.12 8.08 11.15
C VAL A 127 -6.86 9.18 11.91
N LEU A 128 -6.94 10.38 11.35
CA LEU A 128 -7.67 11.51 11.96
C LEU A 128 -9.18 11.26 12.09
N ALA A 129 -9.75 10.42 11.23
CA ALA A 129 -11.18 10.12 11.20
C ALA A 129 -11.56 8.86 12.00
N LEU A 130 -10.61 7.99 12.32
CA LEU A 130 -10.83 6.73 13.03
C LEU A 130 -11.11 6.97 14.52
N HIS A 131 -11.87 6.04 15.11
CA HIS A 131 -12.10 5.96 16.55
C HIS A 131 -11.42 4.74 17.19
N THR A 132 -11.12 3.71 16.40
CA THR A 132 -10.50 2.47 16.87
C THR A 132 -8.99 2.62 16.92
N GLU A 133 -8.43 2.69 18.13
CA GLU A 133 -6.99 2.99 18.34
C GLU A 133 -6.06 1.93 17.75
N SER A 134 -6.37 0.64 17.88
CA SER A 134 -5.55 -0.43 17.28
C SER A 134 -5.44 -0.31 15.75
N VAL A 135 -6.48 0.19 15.09
CA VAL A 135 -6.48 0.46 13.65
C VAL A 135 -5.64 1.69 13.32
N LYS A 136 -5.68 2.74 14.14
CA LYS A 136 -4.78 3.90 13.95
C LYS A 136 -3.32 3.48 14.00
N THR A 137 -2.94 2.70 15.02
CA THR A 137 -1.57 2.19 15.15
C THR A 137 -1.17 1.32 13.97
N LEU A 138 -2.10 0.53 13.41
CA LEU A 138 -1.82 -0.22 12.17
C LEU A 138 -1.51 0.71 11.00
N LEU A 139 -2.33 1.76 10.78
CA LEU A 139 -2.11 2.69 9.68
C LEU A 139 -0.82 3.50 9.85
N GLU A 140 -0.53 3.97 11.07
CA GLU A 140 0.73 4.63 11.40
C GLU A 140 1.93 3.72 11.15
N ARG A 141 1.79 2.42 11.42
CA ARG A 141 2.82 1.45 11.10
C ARG A 141 3.00 1.30 9.59
N ILE A 142 1.92 1.18 8.81
CA ILE A 142 1.99 1.08 7.34
C ILE A 142 2.67 2.33 6.74
N ILE A 143 2.37 3.53 7.26
CA ILE A 143 3.02 4.78 6.82
C ILE A 143 4.56 4.69 6.86
N LEU A 144 5.15 4.02 7.86
CA LEU A 144 6.60 3.83 7.93
C LEU A 144 7.16 3.01 6.75
N ASP A 145 6.38 2.06 6.24
CA ASP A 145 6.76 1.28 5.05
C ASP A 145 6.65 2.16 3.79
N GLU A 146 5.61 2.99 3.68
CA GLU A 146 5.46 3.93 2.55
C GLU A 146 6.58 4.97 2.48
N GLU A 147 7.02 5.49 3.62
CA GLU A 147 8.18 6.38 3.69
C GLU A 147 9.46 5.69 3.19
N LEU A 148 9.63 4.40 3.52
CA LEU A 148 10.72 3.59 3.04
C LEU A 148 10.62 3.32 1.53
N HIS A 149 9.42 3.02 1.01
CA HIS A 149 9.16 2.84 -0.42
C HIS A 149 9.54 4.10 -1.21
N ILE A 150 9.13 5.28 -0.74
CA ILE A 150 9.50 6.58 -1.33
C ILE A 150 11.02 6.74 -1.39
N LYS A 151 11.72 6.43 -0.29
CA LYS A 151 13.19 6.53 -0.23
C LYS A 151 13.84 5.63 -1.28
N ILE A 152 13.40 4.36 -1.36
CA ILE A 152 13.92 3.38 -2.33
C ILE A 152 13.67 3.85 -3.76
N PHE A 153 12.45 4.30 -4.09
CA PHE A 153 12.15 4.79 -5.43
C PHE A 153 12.96 6.04 -5.80
N LYS A 154 13.25 6.93 -4.84
CA LYS A 154 14.12 8.11 -5.07
C LYS A 154 15.57 7.69 -5.35
N GLU A 155 16.11 6.72 -4.62
CA GLU A 155 17.45 6.17 -4.85
C GLU A 155 17.55 5.50 -6.23
N LEU A 156 16.58 4.66 -6.59
CA LEU A 156 16.50 4.01 -7.90
C LEU A 156 16.40 5.04 -9.03
N LEU A 157 15.57 6.09 -8.87
CA LEU A 157 15.41 7.13 -9.87
C LEU A 157 16.70 7.93 -10.10
N ALA A 158 17.48 8.18 -9.04
CA ALA A 158 18.77 8.86 -9.15
C ALA A 158 19.83 8.00 -9.84
N GLY A 159 19.70 6.67 -9.78
CA GLY A 159 20.58 5.71 -10.43
C GLY A 159 20.29 5.45 -11.92
N LEU A 160 19.17 5.95 -12.46
CA LEU A 160 18.78 5.83 -13.88
C LEU A 160 19.22 7.03 -14.72
#